data_AF-A0A0M0BQC0-F1
#
_entry.id   AF-A0A0M0BQC0-F1
#
_cell.length_a   1.000
_cell.length_b   1.000
_cell.length_c   1.000
_cell.angle_alpha   90.00
_cell.angle_beta   90.00
_cell.angle_gamma   90.00
#
_symmetry.space_group_name_H-M   'P 1'
#
loop_
_entity.id
_entity.type
_entity.pdbx_description
1 polymer ?
#
loop_
_entity_poly.entity_id
_entity_poly.type
_entity_poly.pdbx_seq_one_letter_code
_entity_poly.pdbx_strand_id
1 'polypeptide(L)'
;MSHLELVRRIPRSMYGMLSEKLMDALLEAKGGDNVPSSLAKTILYYWQRDQLDSEAGVANLLHAAELADPARTGAVLDELGLEEIRLAMRLVEP
;
A
#
# COMPACT_ATOMS: atom_id res chain seq x y z
N MET A 1 -4.95 2.48 14.46
CA MET A 1 -5.36 3.14 13.21
C MET A 1 -5.26 2.11 12.10
N SER A 2 -6.13 2.11 11.09
CA SER A 2 -6.09 1.15 9.98
C SER A 2 -5.48 1.77 8.71
N HIS A 3 -4.98 0.95 7.78
CA HIS A 3 -4.52 1.42 6.47
C HIS A 3 -5.60 2.19 5.70
N LEU A 4 -6.87 1.84 5.89
CA LEU A 4 -8.00 2.57 5.28
C LEU A 4 -8.10 4.00 5.81
N GLU A 5 -7.92 4.21 7.11
CA GLU A 5 -7.91 5.54 7.72
C GLU A 5 -6.72 6.39 7.25
N LEU A 6 -5.56 5.75 7.02
CA LEU A 6 -4.39 6.43 6.44
C LEU A 6 -4.64 6.88 5.01
N VAL A 7 -5.14 5.99 4.16
CA VAL A 7 -5.39 6.27 2.74
C VAL A 7 -6.42 7.39 2.54
N ARG A 8 -7.41 7.51 3.44
CA ARG A 8 -8.37 8.63 3.43
C ARG A 8 -7.76 10.01 3.61
N ARG A 9 -6.54 10.11 4.16
CA ARG A 9 -5.80 11.36 4.30
C ARG A 9 -5.05 11.75 3.02
N ILE A 10 -4.92 10.82 2.07
CA ILE A 10 -4.22 11.04 0.81
C ILE A 10 -5.21 11.61 -0.23
N PRO A 11 -4.84 12.65 -0.99
CA PRO A 11 -5.66 13.14 -2.09
C PRO A 11 -5.97 12.03 -3.11
N ARG A 12 -7.24 11.89 -3.52
CA ARG A 12 -7.65 10.86 -4.50
C ARG A 12 -6.91 10.96 -5.83
N SER A 13 -6.47 12.16 -6.22
CA SER A 13 -5.65 12.37 -7.43
C SER A 13 -4.31 11.62 -7.40
N MET A 14 -3.86 11.19 -6.23
CA MET A 14 -2.61 10.44 -6.07
C MET A 14 -2.81 8.91 -6.05
N TYR A 15 -4.05 8.41 -5.98
CA TYR A 15 -4.30 6.98 -5.78
C TYR A 15 -3.76 6.11 -6.92
N GLY A 16 -3.91 6.56 -8.17
CA GLY A 16 -3.36 5.85 -9.33
C GLY A 16 -1.84 5.69 -9.21
N MET A 17 -1.12 6.81 -9.08
CA MET A 17 0.34 6.81 -8.96
C MET A 17 0.85 6.04 -7.74
N LEU A 18 0.16 6.17 -6.60
CA LEU A 18 0.50 5.44 -5.38
C LEU A 18 0.28 3.93 -5.58
N SER A 19 -0.83 3.52 -6.18
CA SER A 19 -1.13 2.11 -6.44
C SER A 19 -0.08 1.46 -7.35
N GLU A 20 0.35 2.17 -8.40
CA GLU A 20 1.38 1.72 -9.33
C GLU A 20 2.72 1.52 -8.61
N LYS A 21 3.20 2.54 -7.89
CA LYS A 21 4.48 2.45 -7.15
C LYS A 21 4.48 1.41 -6.05
N LEU A 22 3.36 1.23 -5.34
CA LEU A 22 3.23 0.19 -4.32
C LEU A 22 3.21 -1.21 -4.95
N MET A 23 2.59 -1.36 -6.12
CA MET A 23 2.60 -2.62 -6.86
C MET A 23 4.02 -2.96 -7.32
N ASP A 24 4.76 -2.01 -7.89
CA ASP A 24 6.16 -2.19 -8.27
C ASP A 24 7.01 -2.58 -7.06
N ALA A 25 6.83 -1.88 -5.93
CA ALA A 25 7.54 -2.19 -4.71
C ALA A 25 7.24 -3.60 -4.19
N LEU A 26 5.99 -4.04 -4.28
CA LEU A 26 5.55 -5.36 -3.86
C LEU A 26 6.11 -6.47 -4.77
N LEU A 27 6.15 -6.25 -6.09
CA LEU A 27 6.68 -7.21 -7.06
C LEU A 27 8.20 -7.40 -6.92
N GLU A 28 8.91 -6.35 -6.50
CA GLU A 28 10.36 -6.40 -6.26
C GLU A 28 10.74 -6.80 -4.82
N ALA A 29 9.75 -6.95 -3.93
CA ALA A 29 9.99 -7.26 -2.53
C ALA A 29 10.54 -8.68 -2.36
N LYS A 30 11.57 -8.80 -1.54
CA LYS A 30 12.12 -10.12 -1.14
C LYS A 30 11.30 -10.79 -0.04
N GLY A 31 10.45 -10.04 0.67
CA GLY A 31 9.62 -10.51 1.77
C GLY A 31 8.20 -10.90 1.36
N GLY A 32 7.96 -11.31 0.11
CA GLY A 32 6.62 -11.70 -0.37
C GLY A 32 5.96 -12.80 0.48
N ASP A 33 6.74 -13.68 1.12
CA ASP A 33 6.24 -14.72 2.03
C ASP A 33 5.61 -14.15 3.31
N ASN A 34 5.90 -12.90 3.67
CA ASN A 34 5.25 -12.22 4.80
C ASN A 34 3.83 -11.75 4.46
N VAL A 35 3.44 -11.74 3.18
CA VAL A 35 2.11 -11.32 2.74
C VAL A 35 1.13 -12.48 2.91
N PRO A 36 0.10 -12.36 3.77
CA PRO A 36 -0.87 -13.42 3.94
C PRO A 36 -1.58 -13.74 2.63
N SER A 37 -1.79 -15.03 2.35
CA SER A 37 -2.48 -15.46 1.11
C SER A 37 -3.87 -14.84 0.93
N SER A 38 -4.56 -14.50 2.03
CA SER A 38 -5.82 -13.77 2.01
C SER A 38 -5.65 -12.35 1.45
N LEU A 39 -4.62 -11.62 1.90
CA LEU A 39 -4.32 -10.28 1.43
C LEU A 39 -3.86 -10.27 -0.03
N ALA A 40 -3.02 -11.25 -0.42
CA ALA A 40 -2.61 -11.43 -1.81
C ALA A 40 -3.82 -11.68 -2.73
N LYS A 41 -4.76 -12.55 -2.32
CA LYS A 41 -6.00 -12.79 -3.07
C LYS A 41 -6.87 -11.54 -3.18
N THR A 42 -6.94 -10.73 -2.12
CA THR A 42 -7.66 -9.45 -2.14
C THR A 42 -7.04 -8.48 -3.15
N ILE A 43 -5.72 -8.34 -3.19
CA ILE A 43 -5.02 -7.51 -4.19
C ILE A 43 -5.33 -7.99 -5.60
N LEU A 44 -5.23 -9.29 -5.86
CA LEU A 44 -5.57 -9.86 -7.17
C LEU A 44 -7.04 -9.62 -7.55
N TYR A 45 -7.96 -9.68 -6.59
CA TYR A 45 -9.38 -9.40 -6.81
C TYR A 45 -9.61 -7.95 -7.30
N TYR A 46 -8.94 -6.97 -6.69
CA TYR A 46 -9.02 -5.56 -7.10
C TYR A 46 -8.31 -5.31 -8.43
N TRP A 47 -7.15 -5.93 -8.65
CA TRP A 47 -6.40 -5.81 -9.90
C TRP A 47 -7.19 -6.29 -11.11
N GLN A 48 -7.82 -7.46 -11.01
CA GLN A 48 -8.63 -8.03 -12.10
C GLN A 48 -9.85 -7.16 -12.49
N ARG A 49 -10.22 -6.20 -11.66
CA ARG A 49 -11.37 -5.31 -11.86
C ARG A 49 -10.98 -3.88 -12.19
N ASP A 50 -9.68 -3.60 -12.33
CA ASP A 50 -9.17 -2.25 -12.50
C ASP A 50 -9.57 -1.33 -11.32
N GLN A 51 -9.44 -1.86 -10.09
CA GLN A 51 -9.85 -1.18 -8.86
C GLN A 51 -8.71 -1.07 -7.83
N LEU A 52 -7.45 -1.27 -8.23
CA LEU A 52 -6.31 -1.10 -7.32
C LEU A 52 -6.13 0.35 -6.86
N ASP A 53 -6.54 1.32 -7.69
CA ASP A 53 -6.52 2.75 -7.39
C ASP A 53 -7.78 3.21 -6.62
N SER A 54 -8.66 2.28 -6.22
CA SER A 54 -9.75 2.59 -5.30
C SER A 54 -9.22 2.79 -3.87
N GLU A 55 -9.98 3.48 -3.01
CA GLU A 55 -9.61 3.67 -1.59
C GLU A 55 -9.29 2.34 -0.90
N ALA A 56 -10.09 1.30 -1.17
CA ALA A 56 -9.87 -0.03 -0.61
C ALA A 56 -8.69 -0.76 -1.29
N GLY A 57 -8.52 -0.60 -2.60
CA GLY A 57 -7.39 -1.18 -3.34
C GLY A 57 -6.05 -0.66 -2.82
N VAL A 58 -5.92 0.67 -2.72
CA VAL A 58 -4.72 1.34 -2.22
C VAL A 58 -4.44 0.94 -0.76
N ALA A 59 -5.47 0.85 0.09
CA ALA A 59 -5.29 0.44 1.48
C ALA A 59 -4.74 -1.00 1.61
N ASN A 60 -5.24 -1.94 0.78
CA ASN A 60 -4.73 -3.31 0.77
C ASN A 60 -3.32 -3.40 0.16
N LEU A 61 -3.02 -2.62 -0.88
CA LEU A 61 -1.67 -2.54 -1.45
C LEU A 61 -0.67 -1.98 -0.45
N LEU A 62 -1.03 -0.90 0.25
CA LEU A 62 -0.17 -0.27 1.26
C LEU A 62 0.16 -1.26 2.38
N HIS A 63 -0.85 -2.00 2.86
CA HIS A 63 -0.66 -3.03 3.87
C HIS A 63 0.26 -4.15 3.38
N ALA A 64 0.03 -4.69 2.17
CA ALA A 64 0.87 -5.76 1.67
C ALA A 64 2.31 -5.31 1.41
N ALA A 65 2.50 -4.11 0.84
CA ALA A 65 3.82 -3.54 0.61
C ALA A 65 4.56 -3.33 1.93
N GLU A 66 3.87 -2.84 2.97
CA GLU A 66 4.46 -2.68 4.30
C GLU A 66 4.92 -4.02 4.89
N LEU A 67 4.12 -5.08 4.77
CA LEU A 67 4.50 -6.41 5.26
C LEU A 67 5.68 -7.01 4.46
N ALA A 68 5.70 -6.78 3.15
CA ALA A 68 6.69 -7.37 2.25
C ALA A 68 8.04 -6.66 2.30
N ASP A 69 8.03 -5.32 2.35
CA ASP A 69 9.21 -4.46 2.41
C ASP A 69 8.85 -3.09 3.02
N PRO A 70 8.90 -2.96 4.36
CA PRO A 70 8.56 -1.70 5.04
C PRO A 70 9.48 -0.55 4.62
N ALA A 71 10.76 -0.84 4.34
CA ALA A 71 11.75 0.16 3.98
C ALA A 71 11.44 0.77 2.61
N ARG A 72 11.18 -0.08 1.61
CA ARG A 72 10.81 0.36 0.26
C ARG A 72 9.45 1.03 0.23
N THR A 73 8.48 0.54 1.01
CA THR A 73 7.17 1.20 1.16
C THR A 73 7.32 2.61 1.72
N GLY A 74 8.17 2.79 2.74
CA GLY A 74 8.51 4.11 3.24
C GLY A 74 9.13 5.02 2.18
N ALA A 75 10.04 4.50 1.35
CA ALA A 75 10.67 5.26 0.27
C ALA A 75 9.66 5.71 -0.80
N VAL A 76 8.67 4.88 -1.16
CA VAL A 76 7.58 5.25 -2.07
C VAL A 76 6.77 6.42 -1.51
N LEU A 77 6.44 6.37 -0.21
CA LEU A 77 5.70 7.46 0.44
C LEU A 77 6.53 8.76 0.48
N ASP A 78 7.83 8.67 0.77
CA ASP A 78 8.72 9.83 0.78
C ASP A 78 8.87 10.42 -0.64
N GLU A 79 8.98 9.58 -1.69
CA GLU A 79 9.05 10.03 -3.09
C GLU A 79 7.81 10.83 -3.52
N LEU A 80 6.64 10.45 -2.99
CA LEU A 80 5.37 11.09 -3.30
C LEU A 80 5.03 12.29 -2.39
N GLY A 81 5.91 12.67 -1.45
CA GLY A 81 5.65 13.73 -0.49
C GLY A 81 4.54 13.37 0.52
N LEU A 82 4.45 12.09 0.89
CA LEU A 82 3.48 11.52 1.82
C LEU A 82 4.15 11.15 3.16
N GLU A 83 5.12 11.94 3.62
CA GLU A 83 5.89 11.68 4.83
C GLU A 83 5.00 11.60 6.07
N GLU A 84 3.95 12.42 6.14
CA GLU A 84 2.96 12.35 7.23
C GLU A 84 2.25 10.99 7.30
N ILE A 85 1.97 10.39 6.14
CA ILE A 85 1.36 9.07 6.05
C ILE A 85 2.35 8.01 6.53
N ARG A 86 3.61 8.09 6.09
CA ARG A 86 4.68 7.19 6.53
C ARG A 86 4.88 7.24 8.05
N LEU A 87 4.85 8.43 8.64
CA LEU A 87 4.95 8.59 10.09
C LEU A 87 3.74 8.00 10.81
N ALA A 88 2.53 8.24 10.30
CA ALA A 88 1.31 7.70 10.88
C ALA A 88 1.18 6.18 10.71
N MET A 89 1.79 5.60 9.66
CA MET A 89 1.85 4.16 9.40
C MET A 89 2.55 3.41 10.54
N ARG A 90 3.58 4.00 11.17
CA ARG A 90 4.26 3.41 12.34
C ARG A 90 3.39 3.32 13.60
N LEU A 91 2.21 3.93 13.60
CA LEU A 91 1.22 3.90 14.68
C LEU A 91 0.06 2.93 14.38
N VAL A 92 0.13 2.21 13.26
CA VAL A 92 -0.74 1.09 12.94
C VAL A 92 -0.13 -0.16 13.57
N GLU A 93 -0.87 -0.85 14.43
CA GLU A 93 -0.43 -2.15 14.94
C GLU A 93 -0.49 -3.18 13.79
N PRO A 94 0.55 -4.02 13.61
CA PRO A 94 0.61 -5.02 12.54
C PRO A 94 -0.40 -6.16 12.70
#